data_AF-A0A8J3SPL9-F1
#
_entry.id   AF-A0A8J3SPL9-F1
#
_cell.length_a   1.000
_cell.length_b   1.000
_cell.length_c   1.000
_cell.angle_alpha   90.00
_cell.angle_beta   90.00
_cell.angle_gamma   90.00
#
_symmetry.space_group_name_H-M   'P 1'
#
loop_
_entity.id
_entity.type
_entity.pdbx_description
1 polymer ?
#
loop_
_entity_poly.entity_id
_entity_poly.type
_entity_poly.pdbx_seq_one_letter_code
_entity_poly.pdbx_strand_id
1 'polypeptide(L)'
;MSEFAFTTTDYVDYDGDGGTDAQLIDTDGDYVADEERYDTDGDGVTDVVYLDHNGDGLADEIRVDLNGDGVSDYTEYQGPFPTA
;
A
#
# COMPACT_ATOMS: atom_id res chain seq x y z
N MET A 1 3.82 -29.10 3.52
CA MET A 1 3.49 -28.81 2.12
C MET A 1 3.71 -27.33 1.97
N SER A 2 4.43 -26.89 0.93
CA SER A 2 4.73 -25.46 0.71
C SER A 2 3.39 -24.74 0.55
N GLU A 3 3.06 -23.83 1.47
CA GLU A 3 1.99 -22.86 1.24
C GLU A 3 2.45 -22.01 0.05
N PHE A 4 1.60 -21.96 -0.97
CA PHE A 4 1.85 -21.09 -2.12
C PHE A 4 1.56 -19.68 -1.61
N ALA A 5 2.58 -18.84 -1.48
CA ALA A 5 2.37 -17.41 -1.33
C ALA A 5 1.47 -16.96 -2.49
N PHE A 6 0.26 -16.54 -2.17
CA PHE A 6 -0.75 -16.17 -3.13
C PHE A 6 -0.86 -14.66 -3.08
N THR A 7 -0.39 -13.98 -4.13
CA THR A 7 -0.54 -12.54 -4.20
C THR A 7 -2.00 -12.19 -4.52
N THR A 8 -2.68 -11.53 -3.59
CA THR A 8 -3.99 -10.92 -3.79
C THR A 8 -3.82 -9.43 -4.07
N THR A 9 -4.63 -8.91 -4.98
CA THR A 9 -4.75 -7.46 -5.17
C THR A 9 -6.22 -7.11 -5.26
N ASP A 10 -6.68 -6.30 -4.31
CA ASP A 10 -8.03 -5.76 -4.27
C ASP A 10 -8.02 -4.30 -4.71
N TYR A 11 -8.94 -3.95 -5.59
CA TYR A 11 -9.15 -2.60 -6.09
C TYR A 11 -10.44 -2.06 -5.48
N VAL A 12 -10.37 -0.87 -4.87
CA VAL A 12 -11.48 -0.21 -4.20
C VAL A 12 -11.78 1.11 -4.91
N ASP A 13 -13.05 1.29 -5.25
CA ASP A 13 -13.63 2.52 -5.80
C ASP A 13 -14.71 2.95 -4.79
N TYR A 14 -14.39 3.95 -3.96
CA TYR A 14 -15.23 4.48 -2.90
C TYR A 14 -16.29 5.45 -3.42
N ASP A 15 -15.98 6.21 -4.47
CA ASP A 15 -16.88 7.25 -4.98
C ASP A 15 -17.73 6.82 -6.19
N GLY A 16 -17.36 5.70 -6.82
CA GLY A 16 -18.09 5.05 -7.91
C GLY A 16 -17.88 5.72 -9.26
N ASP A 17 -16.82 6.50 -9.44
CA ASP A 17 -16.52 7.20 -10.69
C ASP A 17 -15.85 6.29 -11.74
N GLY A 18 -15.44 5.08 -11.33
CA GLY A 18 -14.77 4.08 -12.16
C GLY A 18 -13.23 4.17 -12.15
N GLY A 19 -12.67 5.10 -11.38
CA GLY A 19 -11.28 5.16 -10.94
C GLY A 19 -11.01 4.19 -9.79
N THR A 20 -9.73 3.99 -9.47
CA THR A 20 -9.34 3.18 -8.31
C THR A 20 -8.84 4.11 -7.23
N ASP A 21 -9.63 4.31 -6.18
CA ASP A 21 -9.25 5.12 -5.03
C ASP A 21 -8.25 4.43 -4.11
N ALA A 22 -8.32 3.10 -4.02
CA ALA A 22 -7.36 2.33 -3.25
C ALA A 22 -7.02 0.96 -3.84
N GLN A 23 -5.78 0.53 -3.63
CA GLN A 23 -5.29 -0.82 -3.94
C GLN A 23 -4.71 -1.44 -2.68
N LEU A 24 -5.18 -2.64 -2.33
CA LEU A 24 -4.65 -3.44 -1.23
C LEU A 24 -3.96 -4.66 -1.81
N ILE A 25 -2.67 -4.84 -1.50
CA ILE A 25 -1.83 -5.90 -2.04
C ILE A 25 -1.33 -6.74 -0.87
N ASP A 26 -1.71 -8.01 -0.87
CA ASP A 26 -1.22 -9.03 0.04
C ASP A 26 -0.33 -9.95 -0.79
N THR A 27 0.97 -10.00 -0.49
CA THR A 27 1.97 -10.73 -1.28
C THR A 27 2.29 -12.11 -0.71
N ASP A 28 2.07 -12.31 0.59
CA ASP A 28 2.41 -13.55 1.29
C ASP A 28 1.22 -14.46 1.59
N GLY A 29 0.00 -13.95 1.45
CA GLY A 29 -1.28 -14.65 1.54
C GLY A 29 -1.80 -14.79 2.97
N ASP A 30 -1.40 -13.93 3.89
CA ASP A 30 -1.82 -13.96 5.29
C ASP A 30 -3.10 -13.15 5.59
N TYR A 31 -3.71 -12.55 4.55
CA TYR A 31 -4.87 -11.66 4.60
C TYR A 31 -4.61 -10.29 5.27
N VAL A 32 -3.36 -9.91 5.47
CA VAL A 32 -2.91 -8.56 5.80
C VAL A 32 -2.32 -7.94 4.52
N ALA A 33 -2.57 -6.66 4.29
CA ALA A 33 -1.99 -5.98 3.14
C ALA A 33 -0.55 -5.60 3.45
N ASP A 34 0.39 -6.14 2.67
CA ASP A 34 1.80 -5.73 2.68
C ASP A 34 1.98 -4.34 2.07
N GLU A 35 1.12 -3.99 1.12
CA GLU A 35 1.14 -2.70 0.43
C GLU A 35 -0.27 -2.15 0.21
N GLU A 36 -0.50 -0.92 0.67
CA GLU A 36 -1.71 -0.17 0.39
C GLU A 36 -1.38 1.07 -0.43
N ARG A 37 -2.12 1.31 -1.50
CA ARG A 37 -1.98 2.49 -2.37
C ARG A 37 -3.28 3.26 -2.38
N TYR A 38 -3.21 4.58 -2.35
CA TYR A 38 -4.37 5.46 -2.40
C TYR A 38 -4.17 6.53 -3.47
N ASP A 39 -5.16 6.68 -4.33
CA ASP A 39 -5.34 7.80 -5.26
C ASP A 39 -6.47 8.66 -4.67
N THR A 40 -6.13 9.83 -4.15
CA THR A 40 -7.06 10.67 -3.38
C THR A 40 -7.66 11.81 -4.20
N ASP A 41 -7.08 12.13 -5.35
CA ASP A 41 -7.58 13.16 -6.25
C ASP A 41 -8.19 12.62 -7.56
N GLY A 42 -8.09 11.30 -7.79
CA GLY A 42 -8.74 10.57 -8.88
C GLY A 42 -8.06 10.77 -10.23
N ASP A 43 -6.79 11.18 -10.25
CA ASP A 43 -6.05 11.43 -11.48
C ASP A 43 -5.46 10.15 -12.12
N GLY A 44 -5.55 9.01 -11.41
CA GLY A 44 -5.03 7.71 -11.80
C GLY A 44 -3.59 7.45 -11.36
N VAL A 45 -2.97 8.38 -10.62
CA VAL A 45 -1.66 8.28 -10.00
C VAL A 45 -1.85 8.06 -8.49
N THR A 46 -0.96 7.26 -7.90
CA THR A 46 -1.03 7.00 -6.47
C THR A 46 -0.42 8.16 -5.68
N ASP A 47 -1.23 8.80 -4.84
CA ASP A 47 -0.81 9.85 -3.92
C ASP A 47 -0.10 9.30 -2.69
N VAL A 48 -0.59 8.20 -2.12
CA VAL A 48 -0.07 7.65 -0.86
C VAL A 48 0.16 6.16 -0.95
N VAL A 49 1.31 5.69 -0.47
CA VAL A 49 1.65 4.28 -0.34
C VAL A 49 2.00 3.96 1.10
N TYR A 50 1.35 2.97 1.68
CA TYR A 50 1.70 2.35 2.96
C TYR A 50 2.33 0.99 2.68
N LEU A 51 3.42 0.67 3.37
CA LEU A 51 4.13 -0.60 3.26
C LEU A 51 4.29 -1.18 4.66
N ASP A 52 3.83 -2.41 4.83
CA ASP A 52 4.10 -3.25 6.00
C ASP A 52 5.11 -4.32 5.58
N HIS A 53 6.37 -4.16 5.98
CA HIS A 53 7.42 -5.10 5.60
C HIS A 53 7.48 -6.32 6.52
N ASN A 54 6.79 -6.27 7.65
CA ASN A 54 6.93 -7.23 8.74
C ASN A 54 5.63 -8.02 9.02
N GLY A 55 4.52 -7.63 8.41
CA GLY A 55 3.22 -8.30 8.47
C GLY A 55 2.52 -8.14 9.82
N ASP A 56 2.81 -7.09 10.58
CA ASP A 56 2.15 -6.83 11.87
C ASP A 56 0.86 -6.00 11.76
N GLY A 57 0.50 -5.61 10.54
CA GLY A 57 -0.66 -4.78 10.21
C GLY A 57 -0.42 -3.29 10.49
N LEU A 58 0.81 -2.87 10.76
CA LEU A 58 1.21 -1.47 10.90
C LEU A 58 2.16 -1.10 9.76
N ALA A 59 1.96 0.08 9.19
CA ALA A 59 2.84 0.57 8.15
C ALA A 59 4.24 0.86 8.72
N ASP A 60 5.25 0.19 8.17
CA ASP A 60 6.67 0.43 8.40
C ASP A 60 7.18 1.62 7.57
N GLU A 61 6.61 1.83 6.39
CA GLU A 61 7.00 2.90 5.47
C GLU A 61 5.77 3.55 4.84
N ILE A 62 5.76 4.87 4.82
CA ILE A 62 4.73 5.70 4.20
C ILE A 62 5.41 6.56 3.14
N ARG A 63 4.93 6.50 1.91
CA ARG A 63 5.36 7.36 0.82
C ARG A 63 4.20 8.23 0.37
N VAL A 64 4.49 9.49 0.09
CA VAL A 64 3.51 10.47 -0.38
C VAL A 64 4.06 11.16 -1.63
N ASP A 65 3.31 11.12 -2.71
CA ASP A 65 3.48 11.92 -3.92
C ASP A 65 2.36 12.98 -3.92
N LEU A 66 2.69 14.26 -3.75
CA LEU A 66 1.70 15.34 -3.68
C LEU A 66 1.47 16.00 -5.03
N ASN A 67 2.28 15.65 -6.03
CA ASN A 67 2.33 16.34 -7.31
C ASN A 67 1.93 15.44 -8.49
N GLY A 68 1.71 14.14 -8.23
CA GLY A 68 1.19 13.17 -9.18
C GLY A 68 2.19 12.84 -10.31
N ASP A 69 3.49 13.01 -10.09
CA ASP A 69 4.52 12.69 -11.09
C ASP A 69 5.00 11.23 -11.03
N GLY A 70 4.49 10.45 -10.07
CA GLY A 70 4.85 9.07 -9.81
C GLY A 70 6.12 8.92 -8.98
N VAL A 71 6.65 10.01 -8.42
CA VAL A 71 7.80 10.03 -7.53
C VAL A 71 7.40 10.62 -6.19
N SER A 72 7.69 9.86 -5.12
CA SER A 72 7.35 10.30 -3.77
C SER A 72 8.11 11.57 -3.38
N ASP A 73 7.36 12.62 -3.04
CA ASP A 73 7.87 13.87 -2.45
C ASP A 73 8.31 13.68 -1.00
N TYR A 74 7.61 12.80 -0.28
CA TYR A 74 7.87 12.50 1.13
C TYR A 74 7.93 11.00 1.36
N THR A 75 8.86 10.58 2.21
CA THR A 75 8.95 9.20 2.68
C THR A 75 9.25 9.21 4.16
N GLU A 76 8.44 8.47 4.91
CA GLU A 76 8.57 8.30 6.34
C GLU A 76 8.71 6.83 6.66
N TYR A 77 9.69 6.52 7.50
CA TYR A 77 9.86 5.19 8.06
C TYR A 77 9.37 5.22 9.50
N GLN A 78 8.29 4.50 9.78
CA GLN A 78 7.75 4.29 11.11
C GLN A 78 8.33 2.96 11.62
N GLY A 79 8.95 2.99 12.81
CA GLY A 79 9.55 1.79 13.40
C GLY A 79 9.05 1.57 14.82
N PRO A 80 8.98 0.29 15.23
CA PRO A 80 10.15 -0.28 15.87
C PRO A 80 10.81 -1.31 14.95
N PHE A 81 12.04 -1.03 14.50
CA PHE A 81 12.90 -2.11 14.04
C PHE A 81 12.99 -3.15 15.16
N PRO A 82 12.72 -4.45 14.94
CA PRO A 82 13.15 -5.46 15.89
C PRO A 82 14.68 -5.34 15.98
N THR A 83 15.15 -4.70 17.06
CA THR A 83 16.57 -4.75 17.41
C THR A 83 16.85 -6.21 17.71
N ALA A 84 17.67 -6.82 16.85
CA ALA A 84 18.22 -8.15 17.05
C ALA A 84 18.85 -8.31 18.45
#